data_AF-A0A6B3FH68-F1
#
_entry.id   AF-A0A6B3FH68-F1
#
_cell.length_a   1.000
_cell.length_b   1.000
_cell.length_c   1.000
_cell.angle_alpha   90.00
_cell.angle_beta   90.00
_cell.angle_gamma   90.00
#
_symmetry.space_group_name_H-M   'P 1'
#
loop_
_entity.id
_entity.type
_entity.pdbx_description
1 polymer ?
#
loop_
_entity_poly.entity_id
_entity_poly.type
_entity_poly.pdbx_seq_one_letter_code
_entity_poly.pdbx_strand_id
1 'polypeptide(L)'
;MARITVSVQPRHADNTTCDHPVKPSGKPRDPDSGCTGRARYAVVCTTCGTVGEPHHLRVLADPAAANHREEHRLHANTLGQGTPTPQPEKKAETQKRARARTNLGATK
;
A
#
# COMPACT_ATOMS: atom_id res chain seq x y z
N MET A 1 17.42 12.65 20.14
CA MET A 1 16.86 12.25 18.83
C MET A 1 15.38 12.00 19.00
N ALA A 2 14.51 12.70 18.25
CA ALA A 2 13.08 12.45 18.28
C ALA A 2 12.80 11.04 17.73
N ARG A 3 12.03 10.23 18.47
CA ARG A 3 11.66 8.88 18.02
C ARG A 3 10.60 9.01 16.92
N ILE A 4 11.01 8.87 15.67
CA ILE A 4 10.07 8.80 14.55
C ILE A 4 9.41 7.43 14.53
N THR A 5 8.09 7.40 14.31
CA THR A 5 7.36 6.16 14.01
C THR A 5 6.67 6.34 12.68
N VAL A 6 7.04 5.51 11.70
CA VAL A 6 6.37 5.44 10.39
C VAL A 6 5.58 4.14 10.36
N SER A 7 4.27 4.22 10.08
CA SER A 7 3.36 3.07 10.08
C SER A 7 2.51 3.06 8.81
N VAL A 8 2.13 1.86 8.36
CA VAL A 8 1.17 1.70 7.25
C VAL A 8 -0.19 1.44 7.85
N GLN A 9 -1.11 2.39 7.69
CA GLN A 9 -2.45 2.33 8.25
C GLN A 9 -3.49 1.96 7.20
N PRO A 10 -4.38 0.99 7.48
CA PRO A 10 -5.52 0.70 6.63
C PRO A 10 -6.54 1.85 6.68
N ARG A 11 -7.13 2.19 5.53
CA ARG A 11 -8.06 3.31 5.35
C ARG A 11 -9.32 2.89 4.59
N HIS A 12 -10.44 3.51 4.93
CA HIS A 12 -11.70 3.43 4.18
C HIS A 12 -11.64 4.24 2.88
N ALA A 13 -12.69 4.13 2.07
CA ALA A 13 -12.83 4.94 0.86
C ALA A 13 -12.85 6.45 1.18
N ASP A 14 -13.43 6.82 2.33
CA ASP A 14 -13.51 8.20 2.81
C ASP A 14 -12.22 8.69 3.48
N ASN A 15 -11.11 7.95 3.35
CA ASN A 15 -9.81 8.22 4.00
C ASN A 15 -9.83 8.19 5.54
N THR A 16 -10.90 7.72 6.17
CA THR A 16 -10.95 7.47 7.61
C THR A 16 -10.19 6.18 7.96
N THR A 17 -9.61 6.12 9.17
CA THR A 17 -8.84 4.95 9.62
C THR A 17 -9.75 3.75 9.78
N CYS A 18 -9.34 2.61 9.22
CA CYS A 18 -10.06 1.35 9.36
C CYS A 18 -9.48 0.53 10.51
N ASP A 19 -10.02 0.68 11.71
CA ASP A 19 -9.56 -0.06 12.90
C ASP A 19 -10.22 -1.45 13.05
N HIS A 20 -11.26 -1.72 12.27
CA HIS A 20 -12.04 -2.94 12.38
C HIS A 20 -11.26 -4.19 11.90
N PRO A 21 -11.49 -5.36 12.51
CA PRO A 21 -10.95 -6.63 12.02
C PRO A 21 -11.44 -6.88 10.60
N VAL A 22 -10.53 -6.87 9.65
CA VAL A 22 -10.82 -7.08 8.22
C VAL A 22 -10.18 -8.39 7.75
N LYS A 23 -10.87 -9.08 6.84
CA LYS A 23 -10.31 -10.24 6.14
C LYS A 23 -9.15 -9.78 5.24
N PRO A 24 -8.26 -10.70 4.78
CA PRO A 24 -7.22 -10.36 3.81
C PRO A 24 -7.78 -9.66 2.56
N SER A 25 -8.99 -10.05 2.14
CA SER A 25 -9.75 -9.46 1.04
C SER A 25 -10.21 -8.01 1.24
N GLY A 26 -9.99 -7.40 2.42
CA GLY A 26 -10.35 -6.01 2.71
C GLY A 26 -11.77 -5.81 3.25
N LYS A 27 -12.66 -6.79 3.11
CA LYS A 27 -13.99 -6.75 3.72
C LYS A 27 -13.92 -6.89 5.25
N PRO A 28 -14.85 -6.28 6.01
CA PRO A 28 -14.98 -6.53 7.44
C PRO A 28 -15.11 -8.02 7.72
N ARG A 29 -14.49 -8.48 8.79
CA ARG A 29 -14.66 -9.85 9.27
C ARG A 29 -16.03 -10.03 9.91
N ASP A 30 -16.53 -8.97 10.55
CA ASP A 30 -17.83 -8.87 11.18
C ASP A 30 -18.78 -8.02 10.31
N PRO A 31 -19.90 -8.59 9.81
CA PRO A 31 -20.86 -7.87 8.99
C PRO A 31 -21.66 -6.80 9.76
N ASP A 32 -21.79 -6.90 11.09
CA ASP A 32 -22.56 -5.97 11.93
C ASP A 32 -21.74 -4.76 12.38
N SER A 33 -20.45 -4.73 12.03
CA SER A 33 -19.53 -3.63 12.40
C SER A 33 -19.84 -2.29 11.72
N GLY A 34 -20.78 -2.23 10.76
CA GLY A 34 -21.10 -1.01 9.99
C GLY A 34 -19.93 -0.49 9.13
N CYS A 35 -18.84 -1.25 9.09
CA CYS A 35 -17.61 -0.93 8.40
C CYS A 35 -17.77 -1.25 6.91
N THR A 36 -17.43 -0.32 6.01
CA THR A 36 -17.46 -0.58 4.56
C THR A 36 -16.28 -1.46 4.10
N GLY A 37 -15.31 -1.69 5.00
CA GLY A 37 -14.08 -2.41 4.73
C GLY A 37 -12.93 -1.48 4.36
N ARG A 38 -11.73 -2.05 4.38
CA ARG A 38 -10.50 -1.37 3.98
C ARG A 38 -10.43 -1.27 2.46
N ALA A 39 -10.27 -0.05 1.96
CA ALA A 39 -10.11 0.23 0.53
C ALA A 39 -8.66 0.54 0.16
N ARG A 40 -7.89 1.16 1.07
CA ARG A 40 -6.54 1.68 0.81
C ARG A 40 -5.63 1.54 2.02
N TYR A 41 -4.35 1.83 1.83
CA TYR A 41 -3.29 1.87 2.82
C TYR A 41 -2.56 3.20 2.72
N ALA A 42 -2.50 3.96 3.80
CA ALA A 42 -1.77 5.21 3.87
C ALA A 42 -0.52 5.04 4.74
N VAL A 43 0.59 5.66 4.33
CA VAL A 43 1.79 5.76 5.16
C VAL A 43 1.61 6.95 6.09
N VAL A 44 1.78 6.73 7.39
CA VAL A 44 1.63 7.76 8.43
C VAL A 44 2.91 7.83 9.24
N CYS A 45 3.52 9.02 9.26
CA CYS A 45 4.68 9.37 10.04
C CYS A 45 4.26 10.25 11.22
N THR A 46 4.78 9.99 12.43
CA THR A 46 4.47 10.80 13.62
C THR A 46 4.93 12.25 13.52
N THR A 47 5.93 12.54 12.68
CA THR A 47 6.46 13.90 12.49
C THR A 47 5.90 14.59 11.26
N CYS A 48 5.67 13.86 10.16
CA CYS A 48 5.23 14.44 8.88
C CYS A 48 3.73 14.30 8.62
N GLY A 49 3.01 13.51 9.42
CA GLY A 49 1.62 13.17 9.16
C GLY A 49 1.46 12.12 8.06
N THR A 50 0.44 12.24 7.22
CA THR A 50 0.22 11.32 6.09
C THR A 50 1.21 11.62 4.97
N VAL A 51 1.95 10.59 4.54
CA VAL A 51 3.04 10.71 3.57
C VAL A 51 2.61 10.11 2.25
N GLY A 52 2.47 10.97 1.24
CA GLY A 52 2.08 10.57 -0.11
C GLY A 52 0.63 10.16 -0.25
N GLU A 53 0.29 9.64 -1.44
CA GLU A 53 -1.06 9.22 -1.79
C GLU A 53 -1.37 7.81 -1.23
N PRO A 54 -2.57 7.55 -0.69
CA PRO A 54 -2.95 6.23 -0.21
C PRO A 54 -2.91 5.17 -1.31
N HIS A 55 -2.19 4.07 -1.08
CA HIS A 55 -2.06 2.98 -2.02
C HIS A 55 -3.18 1.95 -1.86
N HIS A 56 -3.62 1.33 -2.95
CA HIS A 56 -4.65 0.27 -2.89
C HIS A 56 -4.15 -1.05 -2.29
N LEU A 57 -2.85 -1.31 -2.35
CA LEU A 57 -2.23 -2.55 -1.87
C LEU A 57 -1.11 -2.27 -0.88
N ARG A 58 -1.03 -3.10 0.16
CA ARG A 58 -0.02 -2.96 1.23
C ARG A 58 1.41 -3.12 0.69
N VAL A 59 1.60 -4.05 -0.25
CA VAL A 59 2.90 -4.29 -0.91
C VAL A 59 3.46 -3.06 -1.62
N LEU A 60 2.60 -2.09 -1.98
CA LEU A 60 3.02 -0.82 -2.57
C LEU A 60 3.28 0.24 -1.49
N ALA A 61 2.56 0.19 -0.37
CA ALA A 61 2.73 1.11 0.74
C ALA A 61 3.97 0.79 1.61
N ASP A 62 4.32 -0.49 1.78
CA ASP A 62 5.49 -0.91 2.57
C ASP A 62 6.82 -0.32 2.06
N PRO A 63 7.16 -0.36 0.75
CA PRO A 63 8.39 0.26 0.26
C PRO A 63 8.37 1.79 0.38
N ALA A 64 7.21 2.44 0.21
CA ALA A 64 7.07 3.87 0.42
C ALA A 64 7.33 4.26 1.90
N ALA A 65 6.81 3.47 2.84
CA ALA A 65 7.08 3.63 4.27
C ALA A 65 8.56 3.41 4.61
N ALA A 66 9.21 2.41 3.99
CA ALA A 66 10.64 2.17 4.17
C ALA A 66 11.47 3.34 3.64
N ASN A 67 11.20 3.80 2.41
CA ASN A 67 11.90 4.94 1.81
C ASN A 67 11.78 6.19 2.69
N HIS A 68 10.57 6.48 3.19
CA HIS A 68 10.37 7.62 4.08
C HIS A 68 11.11 7.51 5.42
N ARG A 69 11.28 6.29 5.96
CA ARG A 69 12.13 6.07 7.14
C ARG A 69 13.60 6.35 6.83
N GLU A 70 14.09 5.93 5.66
CA GLU A 70 15.46 6.22 5.25
C GLU A 70 15.68 7.71 5.00
N GLU A 71 14.72 8.41 4.39
CA GLU A 71 14.74 9.88 4.26
C GLU A 71 14.92 10.55 5.62
N HIS A 72 14.18 10.12 6.63
CA HIS A 72 14.38 10.65 7.98
C HIS A 72 15.75 10.30 8.58
N ARG A 73 16.35 9.15 8.25
CA ARG A 73 17.72 8.83 8.70
C ARG A 73 18.75 9.74 8.03
N LEU A 74 18.58 10.02 6.74
CA LEU A 74 19.47 10.86 5.96
C LEU A 74 19.28 12.35 6.32
N HIS A 75 18.03 12.80 6.45
CA HIS A 75 17.64 14.19 6.72
C HIS A 75 17.56 14.52 8.22
N ALA A 76 17.72 13.56 9.13
CA ALA A 76 18.03 13.88 10.52
C ALA A 76 19.32 14.71 10.67
N ASN A 77 20.14 14.76 9.61
CA ASN A 77 21.31 15.62 9.49
C ASN A 77 21.09 16.89 8.65
N THR A 78 19.90 17.13 8.08
CA THR A 78 19.64 18.30 7.24
C THR A 78 18.17 18.68 7.35
N LEU A 79 17.90 19.68 8.20
CA LEU A 79 16.58 20.26 8.41
C LEU A 79 15.97 20.73 7.08
N GLY A 80 14.86 20.08 6.70
CA GLY A 80 13.82 20.69 5.90
C GLY A 80 13.93 20.51 4.39
N GLN A 81 12.75 20.36 3.80
CA GLN A 81 12.42 20.46 2.37
C GLN A 81 12.57 19.19 1.54
N GLY A 82 11.46 18.82 0.90
CA GLY A 82 11.38 17.69 -0.01
C GLY A 82 9.93 17.34 -0.29
N THR A 83 9.29 18.15 -1.11
CA THR A 83 8.05 17.87 -1.84
C THR A 83 7.99 16.39 -2.27
N PRO A 84 6.88 15.66 -2.10
CA PRO A 84 6.84 14.25 -2.45
C PRO A 84 7.10 14.07 -3.95
N THR A 85 8.21 13.42 -4.28
CA THR A 85 8.56 13.02 -5.63
C THR A 85 7.42 12.14 -6.19
N PRO A 86 6.82 12.47 -7.34
CA PRO A 86 5.82 11.60 -7.95
C PRO A 86 6.49 10.27 -8.32
N GLN A 87 5.96 9.19 -7.75
CA GLN A 87 6.40 7.84 -8.12
C GLN A 87 6.04 7.57 -9.59
N PRO A 88 6.91 6.90 -10.36
CA PRO A 88 6.67 6.64 -11.77
C PRO A 88 5.48 5.68 -11.93
N GLU A 89 4.44 6.20 -12.57
CA GLU A 89 3.27 5.51 -13.11
C GLU A 89 3.67 4.35 -14.05
N LYS A 90 3.98 3.19 -13.47
CA LYS A 90 4.16 1.97 -14.26
C LYS A 90 2.79 1.45 -14.70
N LYS A 91 2.44 1.81 -15.94
CA LYS A 91 1.30 1.28 -16.70
C LYS A 91 1.23 -0.24 -16.54
N ALA A 92 0.12 -0.71 -15.98
CA ALA A 92 -0.19 -2.12 -15.82
C ALA A 92 -0.53 -2.73 -17.19
N GLU A 93 0.46 -3.23 -17.92
CA GLU A 93 0.22 -4.05 -19.10
C GLU A 93 -0.10 -5.48 -18.66
N THR A 94 -1.37 -5.86 -18.85
CA THR A 94 -1.94 -7.13 -18.44
C THR A 94 -1.42 -8.25 -19.34
N GLN A 95 -0.48 -9.05 -18.83
CA GLN A 95 0.04 -10.23 -19.53
C GLN A 95 -1.02 -11.35 -19.53
N LYS A 96 -1.84 -11.40 -20.59
CA LYS A 96 -2.78 -12.50 -20.85
C LYS A 96 -1.99 -13.79 -21.15
N ARG A 97 -1.96 -14.69 -20.17
CA ARG A 97 -1.57 -16.10 -20.36
C ARG A 97 -2.66 -16.83 -21.16
N ALA A 98 -2.40 -17.11 -22.43
CA ALA A 98 -3.17 -18.11 -23.18
C ALA A 98 -2.61 -19.51 -22.87
N ARG A 99 -3.37 -20.30 -22.11
CA ARG A 99 -3.20 -21.75 -22.00
C ARG A 99 -3.94 -22.39 -23.17
N ALA A 100 -3.25 -23.20 -23.97
CA ALA A 100 -3.89 -24.22 -24.79
C ALA A 100 -3.14 -25.54 -24.58
N ARG A 101 -3.73 -26.41 -23.75
CA ARG A 101 -3.46 -27.84 -23.68
C ARG A 101 -4.53 -28.52 -24.53
N THR A 102 -4.15 -29.34 -25.50
CA THR A 102 -4.78 -30.65 -25.71
C THR A 102 -3.88 -31.58 -26.51
N ASN A 103 -3.90 -32.85 -26.09
CA ASN A 103 -3.06 -33.99 -26.47
C ASN A 103 -3.68 -34.83 -27.61
N LEU A 104 -3.01 -35.96 -27.91
CA LEU A 104 -3.37 -37.13 -28.74
C LEU A 104 -3.13 -36.90 -30.24
N GLY A 105 -2.43 -37.76 -31.00
CA GLY A 105 -1.97 -39.14 -30.83
C GLY A 105 -2.06 -39.84 -32.20
N ALA A 106 -1.45 -41.03 -32.32
CA ALA A 106 -1.62 -42.02 -33.40
C ALA A 106 -0.57 -42.05 -34.56
N THR A 107 0.39 -42.97 -34.41
CA THR A 107 0.72 -44.09 -35.33
C THR A 107 0.53 -43.90 -36.84
N LYS A 108 1.63 -43.97 -37.61
CA LYS A 108 2.03 -45.13 -38.43
C LYS A 108 3.40 -44.90 -39.05
#